data_AF-A0A7H1MAP0-F1
#
_entry.id   AF-A0A7H1MAP0-F1
#
_cell.length_a   1.000
_cell.length_b   1.000
_cell.length_c   1.000
_cell.angle_alpha   90.00
_cell.angle_beta   90.00
_cell.angle_gamma   90.00
#
_symmetry.space_group_name_H-M   'P 1'
#
loop_
_entity.id
_entity.type
_entity.pdbx_description
1 polymer ?
#
loop_
_entity_poly.entity_id
_entity_poly.type
_entity_poly.pdbx_seq_one_letter_code
_entity_poly.pdbx_strand_id
1 'polypeptide(L)' 'MKHILIISEHPDSDGSTANTLIINEVQKQLPDVEVRRLDKLYPDYQINVPAEQEALSRADVIV' A
#
# COMPACT_ATOMS: atom_id res chain seq x y z
N MET A 1 11.93 14.86 -0.94
CA MET A 1 11.46 13.97 0.14
C MET A 1 11.58 12.55 -0.37
N LYS A 2 11.75 11.55 0.51
CA LYS A 2 11.82 10.14 0.08
C LYS A 2 10.43 9.67 -0.37
N HIS A 3 10.35 8.93 -1.46
CA HIS A 3 9.12 8.27 -1.92
C HIS A 3 8.89 7.02 -1.08
N ILE A 4 7.83 7.03 -0.26
CA ILE A 4 7.47 5.92 0.61
C ILE A 4 6.31 5.17 -0.03
N LEU A 5 6.49 3.85 -0.20
CA LEU A 5 5.50 2.93 -0.70
C LEU A 5 5.11 1.95 0.40
N ILE A 6 3.82 1.90 0.73
CA ILE A 6 3.25 0.94 1.68
C ILE A 6 2.45 -0.09 0.89
N ILE A 7 2.84 -1.35 1.01
CA ILE A 7 2.12 -2.49 0.46
C ILE A 7 1.29 -3.10 1.59
N SER A 8 -0.02 -2.89 1.56
CA SER A 8 -0.94 -3.43 2.54
C SER A 8 -1.69 -4.62 1.98
N GLU A 9 -1.61 -5.75 2.68
CA GLU A 9 -2.42 -6.94 2.42
C GLU A 9 -3.13 -7.32 3.72
N HIS A 10 -4.42 -7.65 3.60
CA HIS A 10 -5.21 -8.25 4.65
C HIS A 10 -6.44 -8.91 3.98
N PRO A 11 -6.79 -10.17 4.29
CA PRO A 11 -7.91 -10.88 3.66
C PRO A 11 -9.28 -10.18 3.77
N ASP A 12 -9.42 -9.29 4.75
CA ASP A 12 -10.51 -8.32 4.87
C ASP A 12 -9.93 -6.96 5.31
N SER A 13 -9.36 -6.19 4.38
CA SER A 13 -8.67 -4.94 4.74
C SER A 13 -9.57 -3.92 5.45
N ASP A 14 -10.87 -3.98 5.17
CA ASP A 14 -11.85 -3.06 5.76
C ASP A 14 -12.30 -3.52 7.15
N GLY A 15 -12.20 -4.82 7.44
CA GLY A 15 -12.37 -5.37 8.79
C GLY A 15 -11.18 -5.17 9.72
N SER A 16 -10.02 -4.70 9.23
CA SER A 16 -8.83 -4.51 10.07
C SER A 16 -8.83 -3.16 10.80
N THR A 17 -9.18 -3.16 12.09
CA THR A 17 -9.15 -1.95 12.94
C THR A 17 -7.75 -1.35 13.06
N ALA A 18 -6.74 -2.18 13.32
CA ALA A 18 -5.37 -1.71 13.57
C ALA A 18 -4.71 -1.15 12.30
N ASN A 19 -4.75 -1.89 11.19
CA ASN A 19 -4.12 -1.43 9.95
C ASN A 19 -4.82 -0.21 9.37
N THR A 20 -6.15 -0.13 9.48
CA THR A 20 -6.90 1.07 9.09
C THR A 20 -6.47 2.29 9.90
N LEU A 21 -6.32 2.16 11.23
CA LEU A 21 -5.84 3.24 12.08
C LEU A 21 -4.43 3.70 11.68
N ILE A 22 -3.50 2.75 11.49
CA ILE A 22 -2.11 3.03 11.10
C ILE A 22 -2.06 3.74 9.74
N ILE A 23 -2.71 3.19 8.71
CA ILE A 23 -2.71 3.78 7.36
C ILE A 23 -3.31 5.18 7.37
N ASN A 24 -4.44 5.37 8.06
CA ASN A 24 -5.09 6.68 8.16
C ASN A 24 -4.18 7.70 8.85
N GLU A 25 -3.47 7.32 9.90
CA GLU A 25 -2.54 8.23 10.58
C GLU A 25 -1.31 8.53 9.71
N VAL A 26 -0.76 7.52 9.04
CA VAL A 26 0.35 7.69 8.11
C VAL A 26 -0.02 8.64 6.97
N GLN A 27 -1.19 8.49 6.35
CA GLN A 27 -1.64 9.38 5.28
C GLN A 27 -1.89 10.83 5.74
N LYS A 28 -2.24 11.05 7.01
CA LYS A 28 -2.34 12.40 7.58
C LYS A 28 -0.96 13.05 7.77
N GLN A 29 0.01 12.29 8.24
CA GLN A 29 1.36 12.79 8.56
C GLN A 29 2.26 12.87 7.32
N LEU A 30 2.02 12.00 6.34
CA LEU A 30 2.78 11.86 5.10
C LEU A 30 1.79 11.89 3.92
N PRO A 31 1.34 13.07 3.48
CA PRO A 31 0.30 13.20 2.45
C PRO A 31 0.72 12.63 1.08
N ASP A 32 2.02 12.54 0.82
CA ASP A 32 2.58 12.03 -0.44
C ASP A 32 2.92 10.52 -0.39
N VAL A 33 2.51 9.79 0.67
CA VAL A 33 2.76 8.35 0.78
C VAL A 33 1.91 7.57 -0.24
N GLU A 34 2.55 6.69 -1.02
CA GLU A 34 1.83 5.75 -1.89
C GLU A 34 1.38 4.55 -1.03
N VAL A 35 0.09 4.23 -1.05
CA VAL A 35 -0.46 3.04 -0.38
C VAL A 35 -1.12 2.15 -1.42
N ARG A 36 -0.61 0.92 -1.56
CA ARG A 36 -1.17 -0.11 -2.45
C ARG A 36 -1.83 -1.18 -1.61
N ARG A 37 -3.16 -1.28 -1.68
CA ARG A 37 -3.95 -2.34 -1.02
C ARG A 37 -4.13 -3.52 -1.97
N LEU A 38 -3.33 -4.57 -1.80
CA LEU A 38 -3.28 -5.69 -2.76
C LEU A 38 -4.58 -6.48 -2.82
N ASP A 39 -5.30 -6.60 -1.71
CA ASP A 39 -6.62 -7.24 -1.64
C ASP A 39 -7.66 -6.52 -2.51
N LYS A 40 -7.54 -5.19 -2.63
CA LYS A 40 -8.42 -4.36 -3.46
C LYS A 40 -7.94 -4.29 -4.92
N LEU A 41 -6.63 -4.24 -5.14
CA LEU A 41 -6.05 -4.19 -6.49
C LEU A 41 -6.19 -5.52 -7.23
N TYR A 42 -6.09 -6.63 -6.51
CA TYR A 42 -6.05 -7.98 -7.06
C TYR A 42 -7.00 -8.93 -6.29
N PRO A 43 -8.33 -8.68 -6.30
CA PRO A 43 -9.29 -9.53 -5.60
C PRO A 43 -9.35 -10.96 -6.16
N ASP A 44 -8.85 -11.16 -7.38
CA ASP A 44 -8.75 -12.45 -8.08
C ASP A 44 -7.33 -13.05 -8.01
N TYR A 45 -6.44 -12.44 -7.22
CA TYR A 45 -5.04 -12.83 -7.04
C TYR A 45 -4.17 -12.76 -8.31
N GLN A 46 -4.65 -12.10 -9.38
CA GLN A 46 -3.89 -11.91 -10.61
C GLN A 46 -3.04 -10.65 -10.54
N ILE A 47 -1.89 -10.75 -9.87
CA ILE A 47 -0.97 -9.62 -9.69
C ILE A 47 -0.43 -9.14 -11.04
N ASN A 48 -0.56 -7.84 -11.30
CA ASN A 48 0.10 -7.18 -12.43
C ASN A 48 1.57 -6.93 -12.07
N VAL A 49 2.42 -7.93 -12.33
CA VAL A 49 3.85 -7.91 -12.00
C VAL A 49 4.56 -6.65 -12.55
N PRO A 50 4.39 -6.24 -13.83
CA PRO A 50 5.00 -5.01 -14.32
C PRO A 50 4.61 -3.75 -13.54
N ALA A 51 3.33 -3.61 -13.17
CA ALA A 51 2.87 -2.43 -12.43
C ALA A 51 3.45 -2.38 -11.01
N GLU A 52 3.54 -3.51 -10.32
CA GLU A 52 4.14 -3.58 -8.99
C GLU A 52 5.66 -3.34 -9.05
N GLN A 53 6.35 -3.88 -10.05
CA GLN A 53 7.78 -3.60 -10.27
C GLN A 53 8.06 -2.12 -10.52
N GLU A 54 7.20 -1.44 -11.27
CA GLU A 54 7.31 0.00 -11.49
C GLU A 54 7.13 0.77 -10.17
N ALA A 55 6.11 0.43 -9.36
CA ALA A 55 5.90 1.05 -8.06
C ALA A 55 7.11 0.85 -7.13
N LEU A 56 7.63 -0.38 -7.04
CA LEU A 56 8.81 -0.70 -6.26
C LEU A 56 10.05 0.06 -6.73
N SER A 57 10.23 0.24 -8.04
CA SER A 57 11.38 0.96 -8.61
C SER A 57 11.37 2.45 -8.32
N ARG A 58 10.20 3.05 -8.08
CA ARG A 58 10.05 4.46 -7.71
C ARG A 58 10.24 4.72 -6.21
N ALA A 59 10.18 3.68 -5.38
CA ALA A 59 10.20 3.82 -3.93
C ALA A 59 11.62 3.91 -3.36
N ASP A 60 11.84 4.89 -2.47
CA ASP A 60 13.05 4.98 -1.66
C ASP A 60 12.94 4.15 -0.37
N VAL A 61 11.71 3.90 0.09
CA VAL A 61 11.38 3.08 1.26
C VAL A 61 10.14 2.26 0.92
N ILE A 62 10.20 0.96 1.20
CA ILE A 62 9.09 0.01 1.02
C ILE A 62 8.73 -0.56 2.39
N VAL A 63 7.45 -0.56 2.72
CA VAL A 63 6.87 -1.13 3.96
C VAL A 63 5.83 -2.17 3.60
#